data_AF-A0A8K0NY85-F1
#
_entry.id   AF-A0A8K0NY85-F1
#
_cell.length_a   1.000
_cell.length_b   1.000
_cell.length_c   1.000
_cell.angle_alpha   90.00
_cell.angle_beta   90.00
_cell.angle_gamma   90.00
#
_symmetry.space_group_name_H-M   'P 1'
#
loop_
_entity.id
_entity.type
_entity.pdbx_description
1 polymer ?
#
loop_
_entity_poly.entity_id
_entity_poly.type
_entity_poly.pdbx_seq_one_letter_code
_entity_poly.pdbx_strand_id
1 'polypeptide(L)' 'MRVLSRNRTLLPTASILGAPDLHVDKGSTINLTCIIKYSPEPPAYIFWYHHDEWRELEIG' A
#
# COMPACT_ATOMS: atom_id res chain seq x y z
N MET A 1 10.37 10.43 -15.49
CA MET A 1 11.52 10.92 -14.68
C MET A 1 12.49 9.77 -14.46
N ARG A 2 13.73 9.90 -14.94
CA ARG A 2 14.77 8.87 -14.77
C ARG A 2 15.90 9.51 -13.98
N VAL A 3 16.19 8.97 -12.80
CA VAL A 3 17.39 9.29 -12.04
C VAL A 3 18.26 8.05 -12.07
N LEU A 4 19.40 8.13 -12.75
CA LEU A 4 20.44 7.09 -12.71
C LEU A 4 21.39 7.46 -11.56
N SER A 5 21.38 6.66 -10.49
CA SER A 5 22.40 6.76 -9.45
C SER A 5 22.95 5.38 -9.14
N ARG A 6 24.28 5.30 -9.12
CA ARG A 6 25.12 4.11 -9.01
C ARG A 6 25.25 3.69 -7.53
N ASN A 7 24.12 3.53 -6.86
CA ASN A 7 24.03 2.99 -5.50
C ASN A 7 22.74 2.17 -5.41
N ARG A 8 22.72 1.13 -4.56
CA ARG A 8 21.61 0.18 -4.42
C ARG A 8 20.36 0.90 -3.88
N THR A 9 19.70 1.68 -4.74
CA THR A 9 18.61 2.57 -4.39
C THR A 9 17.39 1.70 -4.16
N LEU A 10 16.96 1.62 -2.90
CA LEU A 10 15.74 0.90 -2.55
C LEU A 10 14.57 1.72 -3.11
N LEU A 11 13.85 1.12 -4.05
CA LEU A 11 12.65 1.72 -4.61
C LEU A 11 11.52 1.66 -3.58
N PRO A 12 10.60 2.65 -3.56
CA PRO A 12 9.40 2.56 -2.76
C PRO A 12 8.65 1.27 -3.06
N THR A 13 8.25 0.55 -2.02
CA THR A 13 7.46 -0.68 -2.13
C THR A 13 6.26 -0.61 -1.20
N ALA A 14 5.12 -1.11 -1.66
CA ALA A 14 3.90 -1.25 -0.88
C ALA A 14 3.47 -2.72 -0.83
N SER A 15 2.98 -3.16 0.33
CA SER A 15 2.47 -4.52 0.53
C SER A 15 1.34 -4.53 1.56
N ILE A 16 0.31 -5.33 1.34
CA ILE A 16 -0.74 -5.56 2.34
C ILE A 16 -0.28 -6.66 3.29
N LEU A 17 -0.42 -6.44 4.60
CA LEU A 17 -0.09 -7.44 5.61
C LEU A 17 -0.98 -8.68 5.43
N GLY A 18 -0.36 -9.85 5.26
CA GLY A 18 -1.08 -11.12 5.04
C GLY A 18 -1.40 -11.43 3.57
N ALA A 19 -0.97 -10.60 2.61
CA ALA A 19 -1.07 -10.93 1.19
C ALA A 19 -0.03 -12.00 0.75
N PRO A 20 -0.30 -12.79 -0.31
CA PRO A 20 -1.48 -12.72 -1.17
C PRO A 20 -2.72 -13.39 -0.57
N ASP A 21 -2.54 -14.32 0.38
CA ASP A 21 -3.61 -15.17 0.89
C ASP A 21 -4.09 -14.73 2.28
N LEU A 22 -5.17 -13.95 2.30
CA LEU A 22 -5.83 -13.50 3.52
C LEU A 22 -7.21 -14.16 3.64
N HIS A 23 -7.38 -14.99 4.66
CA HIS A 23 -8.63 -15.71 4.93
C HIS A 23 -9.39 -15.02 6.05
N VAL A 24 -10.67 -14.74 5.82
CA VAL A 24 -11.55 -14.12 6.80
C VAL A 24 -12.90 -14.81 6.85
N ASP A 25 -13.52 -14.82 8.03
CA ASP A 25 -14.84 -15.38 8.21
C ASP A 25 -15.91 -14.51 7.55
N LYS A 26 -16.91 -15.16 6.98
CA LYS A 26 -18.04 -14.47 6.35
C LYS A 26 -18.79 -13.62 7.38
N GLY A 27 -18.93 -12.33 7.09
CA GLY A 27 -19.65 -11.38 7.95
C GLY A 27 -18.78 -10.69 9.00
N SER A 28 -17.50 -11.07 9.11
CA SER A 28 -16.54 -10.39 9.97
C SER A 28 -16.03 -9.10 9.33
N THR A 29 -15.77 -8.08 10.16
CA THR A 29 -15.05 -6.87 9.74
C THR A 29 -13.56 -7.19 9.60
N ILE A 30 -12.95 -6.73 8.51
CA ILE A 30 -11.53 -6.90 8.23
C ILE A 30 -10.80 -5.56 8.32
N ASN A 31 -9.62 -5.55 8.96
CA ASN A 31 -8.72 -4.40 9.00
C ASN A 31 -7.50 -4.66 8.12
N LEU A 32 -7.51 -4.09 6.91
CA LEU A 32 -6.37 -4.20 5.99
C LEU A 32 -5.29 -3.19 6.38
N THR A 33 -4.05 -3.68 6.52
CA THR A 33 -2.89 -2.83 6.81
C THR A 33 -1.99 -2.77 5.58
N CYS A 34 -1.83 -1.58 5.01
CA CYS A 34 -0.86 -1.32 3.93
C CYS A 34 0.47 -0.87 4.55
N ILE A 35 1.56 -1.56 4.21
CA ILE A 35 2.92 -1.26 4.67
C ILE A 35 3.69 -0.65 3.51
N ILE A 36 4.16 0.59 3.68
CA ILE A 36 4.96 1.31 2.71
C ILE A 36 6.40 1.39 3.22
N LYS A 37 7.37 0.98 2.40
CA LYS A 37 8.80 1.02 2.74
C LYS A 37 9.56 1.82 1.70
N TYR A 38 10.66 2.43 2.14
CA TYR A 38 11.60 3.15 1.29
C TYR A 38 11.00 4.34 0.53
N SER A 39 9.85 4.85 0.98
CA SER A 39 9.33 6.15 0.53
C SER A 39 10.11 7.25 1.24
N PRO A 40 10.69 8.23 0.52
CA PRO A 40 11.42 9.35 1.13
C PRO A 40 10.49 10.29 1.91
N GLU A 41 9.22 10.37 1.53
CA GLU A 41 8.18 11.18 2.16
C GLU A 41 6.89 10.35 2.34
N PRO A 42 6.01 10.70 3.30
CA PRO A 42 4.69 10.10 3.40
C PRO A 42 3.87 10.31 2.11
N PRO A 43 3.08 9.32 1.66
CA PRO A 43 2.15 9.53 0.56
C PRO A 43 1.03 10.49 0.98
N ALA A 44 0.67 11.44 0.12
CA ALA A 44 -0.45 12.34 0.36
C ALA A 44 -1.82 11.62 0.37
N TYR A 45 -1.94 10.50 -0.36
CA TYR A 45 -3.18 9.75 -0.52
C TYR A 45 -2.92 8.24 -0.54
N ILE A 46 -3.84 7.47 0.04
CA ILE A 46 -3.91 6.02 -0.15
C ILE A 46 -5.29 5.65 -0.68
N PHE A 47 -5.31 4.87 -1.76
CA PHE A 47 -6.52 4.35 -2.37
C PHE A 47 -6.66 2.86 -2.09
N TRP A 48 -7.83 2.47 -1.58
CA TRP A 48 -8.21 1.07 -1.46
C TRP A 48 -9.17 0.72 -2.59
N TYR A 49 -8.87 -0.34 -3.33
CA TYR A 49 -9.69 -0.82 -4.44
C TYR A 49 -10.33 -2.16 -4.08
N HIS A 50 -11.65 -2.27 -4.28
CA HIS A 50 -12.42 -3.48 -4.05
C HIS A 50 -13.57 -3.57 -5.05
N HIS A 51 -13.59 -4.63 -5.87
CA HIS A 51 -14.63 -4.89 -6.87
C HIS A 51 -15.01 -3.65 -7.71
N ASP A 52 -14.00 -3.03 -8.33
CA ASP A 52 -14.12 -1.84 -9.19
C ASP A 52 -14.55 -0.54 -8.50
N GLU A 53 -14.74 -0.56 -7.18
CA GLU A 53 -14.92 0.65 -6.37
C GLU A 53 -13.60 1.04 -5.70
N TRP A 54 -13.31 2.33 -5.71
CA TRP A 54 -12.17 2.89 -4.98
C TRP A 54 -12.66 3.72 -3.80
N ARG A 55 -11.92 3.67 -2.70
CA ARG A 55 -12.14 4.53 -1.52
C ARG A 55 -10.88 5.34 -1.26
N GLU A 56 -11.06 6.64 -1.11
CA GLU A 56 -10.02 7.58 -0.75
C GLU A 56 -9.82 7.61 0.77
N LEU A 57 -8.55 7.54 1.19
CA LEU A 57 -8.15 7.91 2.53
C LEU A 57 -7.09 9.01 2.42
N GLU A 58 -7.45 10.22 2.85
CA GLU A 58 -6.50 11.31 3.01
C GLU A 58 -5.59 11.00 4.20
N ILE A 59 -4.28 10.99 3.97
CA ILE A 59 -3.28 10.80 5.02
C ILE A 59 -2.62 12.16 5.22
N GLY A 60 -3.22 12.94 6.12
CA GLY A 60 -2.67 14.20 6.62
C GLY A 60 -1.51 13.98 7.56
#